data_AF-A0A4Q2ZFG7-F1
#
_entry.id   AF-A0A4Q2ZFG7-F1
#
_cell.length_a   1.000
_cell.length_b   1.000
_cell.length_c   1.000
_cell.angle_alpha   90.00
_cell.angle_beta   90.00
_cell.angle_gamma   90.00
#
_symmetry.space_group_name_H-M   'P 1'
#
loop_
_entity.id
_entity.type
_entity.pdbx_description
1 polymer ?
#
loop_
_entity_poly.entity_id
_entity_poly.type
_entity_poly.pdbx_seq_one_letter_code
_entity_poly.pdbx_strand_id
1 'polypeptide(L)'
;MVVALLLMGGTRDPVLLLKGWLIGSLLSGIAITAVGGPLWLVLHVAGLRRARHAGLVGAVTAMAIFVGAQTYGFGLFEMPPMDNSAWLYRWLSAIASSAVLALAAALIAVTMWRIAYRREA
;
A
#
# COMPACT_ATOMS: atom_id res chain seq x y z
N MET A 1 -11.22 10.96 2.58
CA MET A 1 -10.57 12.27 2.35
C MET A 1 -10.62 12.70 0.87
N VAL A 2 -10.35 11.78 -0.08
CA VAL A 2 -10.48 12.03 -1.54
C VAL A 2 -11.90 12.47 -1.96
N VAL A 3 -12.96 11.83 -1.43
CA VAL A 3 -14.37 12.15 -1.76
C VAL A 3 -14.78 13.59 -1.41
N ALA A 4 -14.26 14.15 -0.30
CA ALA A 4 -14.59 15.50 0.15
C ALA A 4 -13.93 16.58 -0.73
N LEU A 5 -12.69 16.34 -1.18
CA LEU A 5 -12.00 17.21 -2.13
C LEU A 5 -12.62 17.14 -3.54
N LEU A 6 -13.18 15.99 -3.92
CA LEU A 6 -13.85 15.77 -5.21
C LEU A 6 -15.20 16.47 -5.34
N LEU A 7 -15.97 16.56 -4.24
CA LEU A 7 -17.21 17.34 -4.21
C LEU A 7 -16.94 18.85 -4.33
N MET A 8 -15.80 19.33 -3.82
CA MET A 8 -15.39 20.74 -3.96
C MET A 8 -14.72 21.04 -5.31
N GLY A 9 -14.11 20.04 -5.98
CA GLY A 9 -13.37 20.19 -7.24
C GLY A 9 -14.20 20.15 -8.53
N GLY A 10 -15.53 20.02 -8.45
CA GLY A 10 -16.41 20.14 -9.63
C GLY A 10 -16.36 18.99 -10.64
N THR A 11 -15.76 17.84 -10.31
CA THR A 11 -15.76 16.66 -11.20
C THR A 11 -17.11 15.95 -11.10
N ARG A 12 -17.98 16.17 -12.09
CA ARG A 12 -19.40 15.77 -12.08
C ARG A 12 -19.69 14.30 -12.42
N ASP A 13 -18.67 13.46 -12.63
CA ASP A 13 -18.85 12.06 -13.01
C ASP A 13 -18.40 11.08 -11.91
N PRO A 14 -19.24 10.85 -10.88
CA PRO A 14 -18.93 9.93 -9.77
C PRO A 14 -18.67 8.49 -10.25
N VAL A 15 -19.22 8.11 -11.40
CA VAL A 15 -19.02 6.77 -12.00
C VAL A 15 -17.59 6.58 -12.50
N LEU A 16 -16.99 7.60 -13.10
CA LEU A 16 -15.63 7.53 -13.63
C LEU A 16 -14.61 7.48 -12.47
N LEU A 17 -14.92 8.16 -11.37
CA LEU A 17 -14.17 8.13 -10.12
C LEU A 17 -14.24 6.75 -9.45
N LEU A 18 -15.42 6.14 -9.37
CA LEU A 18 -15.57 4.79 -8.83
C LEU A 18 -14.78 3.77 -9.64
N LYS A 19 -14.81 3.88 -10.98
CA LYS A 19 -14.01 3.03 -11.88
C LYS A 19 -12.51 3.18 -11.63
N GLY A 20 -12.02 4.42 -11.54
CA GLY A 20 -10.61 4.69 -11.23
C GLY A 20 -10.19 4.13 -9.89
N TRP A 21 -11.03 4.29 -8.85
CA TRP A 21 -10.77 3.74 -7.53
C TRP A 21 -10.75 2.20 -7.52
N LEU A 22 -11.68 1.55 -8.23
CA LEU A 22 -11.72 0.09 -8.37
C LEU A 22 -10.47 -0.46 -9.07
N ILE A 23 -10.09 0.13 -10.19
CA ILE A 23 -8.90 -0.28 -10.96
C ILE A 23 -7.64 -0.06 -10.11
N GLY A 24 -7.51 1.10 -9.47
CA GLY A 24 -6.37 1.41 -8.60
C GLY A 24 -6.25 0.44 -7.42
N SER A 25 -7.38 0.08 -6.80
CA SER A 25 -7.43 -0.90 -5.70
C SER A 25 -7.04 -2.30 -6.17
N LEU A 26 -7.53 -2.72 -7.34
CA LEU A 26 -7.21 -4.02 -7.94
C LEU A 26 -5.72 -4.13 -8.27
N LEU A 27 -5.16 -3.14 -8.97
CA LEU A 27 -3.75 -3.12 -9.34
C LEU A 27 -2.84 -3.08 -8.10
N SER A 28 -3.23 -2.31 -7.09
CA SER A 28 -2.51 -2.27 -5.81
C SER A 28 -2.51 -3.63 -5.12
N GLY A 29 -3.66 -4.31 -5.08
CA GLY A 29 -3.77 -5.66 -4.54
C GLY A 29 -2.85 -6.64 -5.25
N ILE A 30 -2.86 -6.65 -6.59
CA ILE A 30 -1.99 -7.50 -7.41
C ILE A 30 -0.52 -7.21 -7.12
N ALA A 31 -0.11 -5.94 -7.09
CA ALA A 31 1.27 -5.55 -6.82
C ALA A 31 1.73 -6.02 -5.43
N ILE A 32 0.90 -5.82 -4.40
CA ILE A 32 1.21 -6.24 -3.02
C ILE A 32 1.31 -7.76 -2.95
N THR A 33 0.39 -8.51 -3.57
CA THR A 33 0.44 -9.97 -3.57
C THR A 33 1.65 -10.52 -4.34
N ALA A 34 1.97 -9.92 -5.50
CA ALA A 34 3.11 -10.32 -6.32
C ALA A 34 4.45 -10.19 -5.57
N VAL A 35 4.59 -9.16 -4.71
CA VAL A 35 5.81 -8.94 -3.92
C VAL A 35 5.74 -9.66 -2.57
N GLY A 36 4.61 -9.60 -1.88
CA GLY A 36 4.42 -10.13 -0.53
C GLY A 36 4.33 -11.65 -0.50
N GLY A 37 3.80 -12.28 -1.54
CA GLY A 37 3.71 -13.74 -1.67
C GLY A 37 5.08 -14.43 -1.62
N PRO A 38 6.04 -14.05 -2.48
CA PRO A 38 7.41 -14.58 -2.42
C PRO A 38 8.10 -14.33 -1.07
N LEU A 39 7.97 -13.13 -0.51
CA LEU A 39 8.52 -12.81 0.82
C LEU A 39 7.96 -13.72 1.91
N TRP A 40 6.66 -13.97 1.88
CA TRP A 40 6.01 -14.88 2.82
C TRP A 40 6.45 -16.33 2.63
N LEU A 41 6.63 -16.79 1.39
CA LEU A 41 7.14 -18.13 1.09
C LEU A 41 8.53 -18.36 1.67
N VAL A 42 9.44 -17.39 1.51
CA VAL A 42 10.79 -17.46 2.09
C VAL A 42 10.74 -17.57 3.61
N LEU A 43 9.92 -16.76 4.28
CA LEU A 43 9.73 -16.86 5.74
C LEU A 43 9.09 -18.19 6.16
N HIS A 44 8.20 -18.73 5.33
CA HIS A 44 7.54 -20.00 5.60
C HIS A 44 8.53 -21.17 5.53
N VAL A 45 9.42 -21.17 4.54
CA VAL A 45 10.52 -22.14 4.39
C VAL A 45 11.51 -22.03 5.55
N ALA A 46 11.77 -20.80 6.03
CA ALA A 46 12.60 -20.54 7.21
C ALA A 46 11.93 -20.90 8.55
N GLY A 47 10.71 -21.45 8.56
CA GLY A 47 10.00 -21.87 9.77
C GLY A 47 9.34 -20.73 10.57
N LEU A 48 9.37 -19.49 10.08
CA LEU A 48 8.84 -18.30 10.76
C LEU A 48 7.33 -18.13 10.50
N ARG A 49 6.52 -19.06 11.01
CA ARG A 49 5.08 -19.13 10.74
C ARG A 49 4.20 -18.26 11.66
N ARG A 50 4.75 -17.37 12.49
CA ARG A 50 3.95 -16.57 13.45
C ARG A 50 3.17 -15.44 12.76
N ALA A 51 1.98 -15.12 13.30
CA ALA A 51 1.14 -14.01 12.85
C ALA A 51 1.87 -12.66 12.74
N ARG A 52 2.82 -12.37 13.65
CA ARG A 52 3.62 -11.14 13.62
C ARG A 52 4.44 -11.02 12.33
N HIS A 53 4.99 -12.12 11.82
CA HIS A 53 5.76 -12.11 10.57
C HIS A 53 4.84 -11.88 9.36
N ALA A 54 3.63 -12.45 9.37
CA ALA A 54 2.66 -12.24 8.30
C ALA A 54 2.27 -10.76 8.20
N GLY A 55 1.95 -10.15 9.35
CA GLY A 55 1.65 -8.73 9.43
C GLY A 55 2.83 -7.85 9.01
N LEU A 56 4.05 -8.18 9.43
CA LEU A 56 5.25 -7.43 9.06
C LEU A 56 5.56 -7.50 7.56
N VAL A 57 5.44 -8.68 6.94
CA VAL A 57 5.61 -8.81 5.48
C VAL A 57 4.58 -7.97 4.75
N GLY A 58 3.29 -8.08 5.12
CA GLY A 58 2.24 -7.27 4.52
C GLY A 58 2.48 -5.77 4.66
N ALA A 59 2.89 -5.32 5.87
CA ALA A 59 3.21 -3.92 6.14
C ALA A 59 4.38 -3.41 5.31
N VAL A 60 5.51 -4.14 5.32
CA VAL A 60 6.74 -3.73 4.64
C VAL A 60 6.55 -3.73 3.12
N THR A 61 5.89 -4.75 2.58
CA THR A 61 5.60 -4.82 1.15
C THR A 61 4.71 -3.65 0.70
N ALA A 62 3.61 -3.39 1.39
CA ALA A 62 2.72 -2.28 1.05
C ALA A 62 3.42 -0.93 1.22
N MET A 63 4.18 -0.74 2.30
CA MET A 63 4.96 0.48 2.52
C MET A 63 5.95 0.73 1.38
N ALA A 64 6.73 -0.28 1.00
CA ALA A 64 7.73 -0.15 -0.07
C ALA A 64 7.09 0.21 -1.41
N ILE A 65 5.98 -0.44 -1.77
CA ILE A 65 5.26 -0.18 -3.02
C ILE A 65 4.66 1.23 -3.01
N PHE A 66 3.95 1.61 -1.94
CA PHE A 66 3.26 2.91 -1.90
C PHE A 66 4.21 4.09 -1.73
N VAL A 67 5.29 3.96 -0.94
CA VAL A 67 6.32 5.00 -0.86
C VAL A 67 7.03 5.13 -2.20
N GLY A 68 7.39 4.01 -2.85
CA GLY A 68 8.01 4.03 -4.18
C GLY A 68 7.10 4.65 -5.24
N ALA A 69 5.81 4.30 -5.24
CA ALA A 69 4.83 4.87 -6.16
C ALA A 69 4.61 6.37 -5.93
N GLN A 70 4.61 6.84 -4.67
CA GLN A 70 4.45 8.26 -4.34
C GLN A 70 5.71 9.08 -4.61
N THR A 71 6.89 8.50 -4.48
CA THR A 71 8.17 9.19 -4.67
C THR A 71 8.64 9.15 -6.12
N TYR A 72 8.47 8.03 -6.82
CA TYR A 72 8.96 7.86 -8.19
C TYR A 72 7.84 7.75 -9.23
N GLY A 73 6.61 7.37 -8.85
CA GLY A 73 5.51 7.22 -9.81
C GLY A 73 4.82 8.53 -10.21
N PHE A 74 4.74 9.51 -9.32
CA PHE A 74 4.14 10.83 -9.60
C PHE A 74 5.20 11.92 -9.75
N GLY A 75 5.29 12.53 -10.92
CA GLY A 75 6.06 13.76 -11.15
C GLY A 75 7.54 13.60 -11.51
N LEU A 76 8.02 12.39 -11.86
CA LEU A 76 9.42 12.14 -12.23
C LEU A 76 9.93 13.00 -13.40
N PHE A 77 9.04 13.39 -14.31
CA PHE A 77 9.39 14.09 -15.56
C PHE A 77 9.02 15.58 -15.58
N GLU A 78 8.29 16.08 -14.58
CA GLU A 78 7.84 17.48 -14.50
C GLU A 78 8.25 18.13 -13.16
N MET A 79 9.28 17.61 -12.51
CA MET A 79 9.68 18.06 -11.18
C MET A 79 10.44 19.39 -11.26
N PRO A 80 9.94 20.48 -10.65
CA PRO A 80 10.72 21.70 -10.49
C PRO A 80 11.93 21.45 -9.58
N PRO A 81 13.05 22.17 -9.74
CA PRO A 81 14.18 22.07 -8.83
C PRO A 81 13.72 22.38 -7.40
N MET A 82 13.92 21.41 -6.49
CA MET A 82 13.48 21.49 -5.10
C MET A 82 14.65 21.55 -4.14
N ASP A 83 14.53 22.43 -3.15
CA ASP A 83 15.47 22.55 -2.04
C ASP A 83 15.49 21.29 -1.15
N ASN A 84 16.57 21.12 -0.40
CA ASN A 84 16.82 19.93 0.41
C ASN A 84 15.72 19.68 1.48
N SER A 85 15.13 20.75 2.02
CA SER A 85 14.02 20.68 2.99
C SER A 85 12.71 20.18 2.36
N ALA A 86 12.46 20.54 1.10
CA ALA A 86 11.28 20.10 0.36
C ALA A 86 11.37 18.60 0.00
N TRP A 87 12.58 18.11 -0.26
CA TRP A 87 12.87 16.68 -0.41
C TRP A 87 12.53 15.89 0.86
N LEU A 88 12.96 16.37 2.03
CA LEU A 88 12.73 15.71 3.30
C LEU A 88 11.23 15.66 3.65
N TYR A 89 10.52 16.77 3.41
CA TYR A 89 9.08 16.85 3.60
C TYR A 89 8.31 15.88 2.68
N ARG A 90 8.75 15.71 1.43
CA ARG A 90 8.15 14.76 0.48
C ARG A 90 8.28 13.32 0.97
N TRP A 91 9.46 12.92 1.44
CA TRP A 91 9.67 11.58 2.00
C TRP A 91 8.83 11.35 3.26
N LEU A 92 8.80 12.31 4.18
CA LEU A 92 7.98 12.23 5.39
C LEU A 92 6.49 12.10 5.06
N SER A 93 5.99 12.91 4.12
CA SER A 93 4.60 12.85 3.68
C SER A 93 4.26 11.52 2.99
N ALA A 94 5.15 11.02 2.14
CA ALA A 94 4.99 9.73 1.46
C ALA A 94 4.97 8.57 2.46
N ILE A 95 5.87 8.58 3.45
CA ILE A 95 5.91 7.57 4.51
C ILE A 95 4.65 7.65 5.37
N ALA A 96 4.23 8.84 5.80
CA ALA A 96 3.05 9.03 6.63
C ALA A 96 1.76 8.55 5.93
N SER A 97 1.61 8.89 4.64
CA SER A 97 0.45 8.47 3.85
C SER A 97 0.46 6.96 3.57
N SER A 98 1.64 6.40 3.29
CA SER A 98 1.81 4.96 3.05
C SER A 98 1.64 4.12 4.30
N ALA A 99 1.90 4.68 5.49
CA ALA A 99 1.74 3.98 6.77
C ALA A 99 0.31 3.49 7.00
N VAL A 100 -0.69 4.28 6.60
CA VAL A 100 -2.11 3.89 6.73
C VAL A 100 -2.41 2.63 5.89
N LEU A 101 -1.92 2.60 4.65
CA LEU A 101 -2.08 1.47 3.75
C LEU A 101 -1.26 0.26 4.20
N ALA A 102 -0.07 0.49 4.75
CA ALA A 102 0.76 -0.56 5.35
C ALA A 102 0.07 -1.23 6.55
N LEU A 103 -0.58 -0.45 7.42
CA LEU A 103 -1.37 -1.00 8.53
C LEU A 103 -2.57 -1.81 8.03
N ALA A 104 -3.29 -1.33 7.02
CA ALA A 104 -4.39 -2.08 6.41
C ALA A 104 -3.89 -3.41 5.81
N ALA A 105 -2.79 -3.39 5.05
CA ALA A 105 -2.17 -4.58 4.49
C ALA A 105 -1.69 -5.56 5.57
N ALA A 106 -1.12 -5.06 6.67
CA ALA A 106 -0.73 -5.86 7.82
C ALA A 106 -1.92 -6.59 8.44
N LEU A 107 -3.03 -5.88 8.64
CA LEU A 107 -4.27 -6.45 9.19
C LEU A 107 -4.85 -7.53 8.26
N ILE A 108 -4.86 -7.28 6.94
CA ILE A 108 -5.30 -8.27 5.96
C ILE A 108 -4.41 -9.51 6.02
N ALA A 109 -3.09 -9.35 6.02
CA ALA A 109 -2.14 -10.47 6.09
C ALA A 109 -2.30 -11.29 7.38
N VAL A 110 -2.49 -10.63 8.53
CA VAL A 110 -2.77 -11.31 9.81
C VAL A 110 -4.13 -12.04 9.77
N THR A 111 -5.15 -11.44 9.16
CA THR A 111 -6.48 -12.05 9.03
C THR A 111 -6.43 -13.28 8.14
N MET A 112 -5.77 -13.19 6.98
CA MET A 112 -5.55 -14.33 6.08
C MET A 112 -4.74 -15.43 6.76
N TRP A 113 -3.71 -15.07 7.53
CA TRP A 113 -2.97 -16.03 8.34
C TRP A 113 -3.89 -16.75 9.34
N ARG A 114 -4.76 -16.00 10.05
CA ARG A 114 -5.70 -16.61 10.98
C ARG A 114 -6.68 -17.56 10.29
N ILE A 115 -7.09 -17.29 9.06
CA ILE A 115 -7.97 -18.17 8.28
C ILE A 115 -7.19 -19.41 7.83
N ALA A 116 -5.99 -19.26 7.28
CA ALA A 116 -5.18 -20.36 6.75
C ALA A 116 -4.70 -21.35 7.83
N TYR A 117 -4.47 -20.86 9.05
CA TYR A 117 -4.08 -21.69 10.21
C TYR A 117 -5.24 -21.92 11.18
N ARG A 118 -6.48 -21.59 10.79
CA ARG A 118 -7.65 -21.98 11.57
C ARG A 118 -7.70 -23.51 11.52
N ARG A 119 -7.51 -24.15 12.67
CA ARG A 119 -7.70 -25.60 12.80
C ARG A 119 -9.14 -25.89 12.37
N GLU A 120 -9.30 -26.65 11.29
CA GLU A 120 -10.52 -27.41 11.06
C GLU A 120 -10.71 -28.27 12.31
N ALA A 121 -11.82 -28.06 13.01
CA ALA A 121 -12.25 -28.82 14.17
C ALA A 121 -13.21 -29.91 13.70
#